data_AF-A0A7S3F1W2-F1
#
_entry.id   AF-A0A7S3F1W2-F1
#
_cell.length_a   1.000
_cell.length_b   1.000
_cell.length_c   1.000
_cell.angle_alpha   90.00
_cell.angle_beta   90.00
_cell.angle_gamma   90.00
#
_symmetry.space_group_name_H-M   'P 1'
#
loop_
_entity.id
_entity.type
_entity.pdbx_description
1 polymer ?
#
loop_
_entity_poly.entity_id
_entity_poly.type
_entity_poly.pdbx_seq_one_letter_code
_entity_poly.pdbx_strand_id
1 'polypeptide(L)'
;MHVCIAPVNTRQCSASASHLPRQHGCYNAVGLWFLQGIAGIAVDFSDGAYPLTIRAGVDTGDLSWASGSRAVPQGMVRSSWAIGALFMHNVTVPGNAAARVLIPATSAADVREGGQPLSHDIEVLGAKAINGVNYIELGVAAGEYAFSSGWVRHATSGWA
;
A
#
# COMPACT_ATOMS: atom_id res chain seq x y z
N MET A 1 -9.84 -11.83 14.82
CA MET A 1 -10.36 -13.03 14.16
C MET A 1 -9.95 -14.22 15.01
N HIS A 2 -10.86 -14.75 15.83
CA HIS A 2 -10.61 -15.94 16.66
C HIS A 2 -10.97 -17.17 15.83
N VAL A 3 -10.03 -18.10 15.69
CA VAL A 3 -10.32 -19.47 15.27
C VAL A 3 -9.90 -20.36 16.43
N CYS A 4 -10.89 -20.97 17.08
CA CYS A 4 -10.68 -22.03 18.05
C CYS A 4 -11.08 -23.34 17.37
N ILE A 5 -10.15 -24.30 17.28
CA ILE A 5 -10.45 -25.70 16.97
C ILE A 5 -9.88 -26.51 18.12
N ALA A 6 -10.74 -27.26 18.81
CA ALA A 6 -10.32 -28.31 19.74
C ALA A 6 -11.34 -29.45 19.69
N PRO A 7 -10.93 -30.72 19.78
CA PRO A 7 -11.79 -31.76 20.31
C PRO A 7 -11.40 -32.15 21.74
N VAL A 8 -12.44 -32.21 22.59
CA VAL A 8 -12.75 -33.16 23.68
C VAL A 8 -11.68 -33.51 24.75
N ASN A 9 -12.03 -33.16 26.01
CA ASN A 9 -11.60 -33.70 27.33
C ASN A 9 -10.10 -33.61 27.70
N THR A 10 -9.65 -33.31 28.92
CA THR A 10 -10.23 -33.23 30.27
C THR A 10 -9.22 -32.47 31.16
N ARG A 11 -9.72 -31.74 32.16
CA ARG A 11 -9.08 -31.48 33.48
C ARG A 11 -7.60 -31.04 33.53
N GLN A 12 -7.37 -29.75 33.77
CA GLN A 12 -6.56 -29.26 34.89
C GLN A 12 -6.61 -27.72 34.94
N CYS A 13 -7.47 -27.19 35.81
CA CYS A 13 -7.35 -25.81 36.27
C CYS A 13 -6.61 -25.83 37.61
N SER A 14 -5.27 -25.78 37.58
CA SER A 14 -4.48 -25.31 38.72
C SER A 14 -4.11 -23.86 38.43
N ALA A 15 -4.72 -22.94 39.17
CA ALA A 15 -4.38 -21.52 39.11
C ALA A 15 -3.01 -21.31 39.78
N SER A 16 -1.95 -21.43 38.99
CA SER A 16 -0.62 -20.91 39.35
C SER A 16 -0.49 -19.48 38.83
N ALA A 17 0.28 -18.67 39.56
CA ALA A 17 0.44 -17.22 39.46
C ALA A 17 0.32 -16.65 38.03
N SER A 18 -0.43 -15.55 37.91
CA SER A 18 -0.81 -14.86 36.67
C SER A 18 0.39 -14.33 35.88
N HIS A 19 1.08 -15.22 35.18
CA HIS A 19 2.10 -14.87 34.18
C HIS A 19 1.41 -14.77 32.82
N LEU A 20 0.80 -13.62 32.55
CA LEU A 20 0.32 -13.32 31.21
C LEU A 20 1.53 -13.13 30.28
N PRO A 21 1.54 -13.73 29.07
CA PRO A 21 2.61 -13.51 28.12
C PRO A 21 2.66 -12.03 27.74
N ARG A 22 3.82 -11.39 27.90
CA ARG A 22 4.02 -9.96 27.56
C ARG A 22 4.02 -9.70 26.05
N GLN A 23 4.11 -10.75 25.24
CA GLN A 23 4.05 -10.69 23.78
C GLN A 23 2.87 -11.53 23.31
N HIS A 24 1.82 -10.86 22.82
CA HIS A 24 0.67 -11.53 22.23
C HIS A 24 0.65 -11.23 20.72
N GLY A 25 0.90 -12.26 19.92
CA GLY A 25 1.01 -12.10 18.45
C GLY A 25 -0.26 -11.55 17.78
N CYS A 26 -1.42 -11.58 18.44
CA CYS A 26 -2.66 -11.01 17.92
C CYS A 26 -2.59 -9.48 17.74
N TYR A 27 -1.67 -8.80 18.42
CA TYR A 27 -1.45 -7.36 18.27
C TYR A 27 -0.60 -7.00 17.06
N ASN A 28 0.11 -7.96 16.45
CA ASN A 28 0.96 -7.71 15.29
C ASN A 28 0.16 -7.40 14.01
N ALA A 29 -1.16 -7.59 14.02
CA ALA A 29 -2.02 -7.31 12.88
C ALA A 29 -1.95 -5.84 12.41
N VAL A 30 -1.62 -4.90 13.31
CA VAL A 30 -1.41 -3.48 12.96
C VAL A 30 -0.27 -3.28 11.95
N GLY A 31 0.71 -4.20 11.91
CA GLY A 31 1.80 -4.18 10.94
C GLY A 31 1.33 -4.19 9.48
N LEU A 32 0.22 -4.87 9.20
CA LEU A 32 -0.36 -4.89 7.86
C LEU A 32 -0.91 -3.53 7.43
N TRP A 33 -1.38 -2.71 8.38
CA TRP A 33 -1.86 -1.36 8.06
C TRP A 33 -0.72 -0.44 7.62
N PHE A 34 0.48 -0.56 8.22
CA PHE A 34 1.66 0.16 7.73
C PHE A 34 2.04 -0.26 6.31
N LEU A 35 1.95 -1.56 5.99
CA LEU A 35 2.30 -2.06 4.67
C LEU A 35 1.25 -1.69 3.62
N GLN A 36 -0.04 -1.88 3.89
CA GLN A 36 -1.11 -1.71 2.90
C GLN A 36 -1.68 -0.28 2.89
N GLY A 37 -1.82 0.33 4.06
CA GLY A 37 -2.40 1.66 4.23
C GLY A 37 -1.40 2.77 3.91
N ILE A 38 -0.22 2.74 4.54
CA ILE A 38 0.81 3.79 4.44
C ILE A 38 1.77 3.54 3.27
N ALA A 39 2.52 2.42 3.29
CA ALA A 39 3.44 2.09 2.20
C ALA A 39 2.67 1.72 0.92
N GLY A 40 1.42 1.24 1.05
CA GLY A 40 0.52 1.06 -0.07
C GLY A 40 0.50 -0.30 -0.73
N ILE A 41 1.23 -1.29 -0.21
CA ILE A 41 1.50 -2.56 -0.90
C ILE A 41 0.47 -3.62 -0.48
N ALA A 42 -0.58 -3.75 -1.28
CA ALA A 42 -1.59 -4.78 -1.18
C ALA A 42 -1.35 -5.90 -2.21
N VAL A 43 -1.78 -7.11 -1.85
CA VAL A 43 -1.66 -8.31 -2.68
C VAL A 43 -3.02 -8.99 -2.70
N ASP A 44 -3.55 -9.19 -3.88
CA ASP A 44 -4.83 -9.86 -4.13
C ASP A 44 -4.69 -10.82 -5.32
N PHE A 45 -4.46 -12.09 -5.02
CA PHE A 45 -4.30 -13.11 -6.06
C PHE A 45 -5.61 -13.48 -6.78
N SER A 46 -6.75 -12.93 -6.36
CA SER A 46 -8.01 -13.09 -7.09
C SER A 46 -8.10 -12.17 -8.31
N ASP A 47 -7.34 -11.06 -8.33
CA ASP A 47 -7.16 -10.23 -9.51
C ASP A 47 -6.13 -10.88 -10.44
N GLY A 48 -6.63 -11.56 -11.48
CA GLY A 48 -5.80 -12.28 -12.44
C GLY A 48 -4.95 -11.38 -13.34
N ALA A 49 -5.29 -10.10 -13.46
CA ALA A 49 -4.54 -9.15 -14.29
C ALA A 49 -3.47 -8.42 -13.46
N TYR A 50 -3.84 -7.95 -12.27
CA TYR A 50 -2.99 -7.11 -11.42
C TYR A 50 -2.99 -7.59 -9.96
N PRO A 51 -2.29 -8.68 -9.63
CA PRO A 51 -2.30 -9.26 -8.28
C PRO A 51 -1.61 -8.38 -7.23
N LEU A 52 -0.86 -7.36 -7.66
CA LEU A 52 -0.21 -6.37 -6.81
C LEU A 52 -0.92 -5.03 -6.96
N THR A 53 -1.28 -4.39 -5.85
CA THR A 53 -1.75 -3.00 -5.84
C THR A 53 -0.79 -2.16 -5.00
N ILE A 54 -0.34 -1.04 -5.55
CA ILE A 54 0.64 -0.14 -4.92
C ILE A 54 0.05 1.27 -4.90
N ARG A 55 -0.42 1.72 -3.74
CA ARG A 55 -1.08 3.02 -3.55
C ARG A 55 -0.37 3.87 -2.51
N ALA A 56 0.14 5.03 -2.88
CA ALA A 56 0.71 5.93 -1.88
C ALA A 56 -0.35 6.35 -0.84
N GLY A 57 -0.09 6.06 0.44
CA GLY A 57 -0.99 6.34 1.57
C GLY A 57 -1.01 7.79 2.02
N VAL A 58 -1.07 8.73 1.07
CA VAL A 58 -1.01 10.19 1.34
C VAL A 58 -2.23 10.71 2.11
N ASP A 59 -3.30 9.91 2.17
CA ASP A 59 -4.52 10.13 2.96
C ASP A 59 -4.35 9.80 4.46
N THR A 60 -3.14 9.44 4.89
CA THR A 60 -2.88 9.01 6.27
C THR A 60 -2.21 10.11 7.11
N GLY A 61 -3.01 10.79 7.93
CA GLY A 61 -2.51 11.81 8.89
C GLY A 61 -1.63 12.85 8.22
N ASP A 62 -0.63 13.38 8.94
CA ASP A 62 0.29 14.43 8.45
C ASP A 62 1.60 13.90 7.86
N LEU A 63 1.60 12.64 7.38
CA LEU A 63 2.78 12.04 6.80
C LEU A 63 3.17 12.74 5.49
N SER A 64 4.42 13.20 5.41
CA SER A 64 4.99 13.78 4.20
C SER A 64 5.76 12.77 3.34
N TRP A 65 6.10 11.60 3.88
CA TRP A 65 6.76 10.53 3.15
C TRP A 65 6.51 9.18 3.82
N ALA A 66 6.66 8.10 3.05
CA ALA A 66 6.80 6.76 3.59
C ALA A 66 7.58 5.86 2.63
N SER A 67 8.22 4.83 3.16
CA SER A 67 8.92 3.82 2.39
C SER A 67 8.66 2.43 2.98
N GLY A 68 8.45 1.45 2.12
CA GLY A 68 8.19 0.08 2.54
C GLY A 68 8.50 -0.92 1.44
N SER A 69 8.74 -2.16 1.87
CA SER A 69 8.95 -3.29 0.99
C SER A 69 8.19 -4.51 1.49
N ARG A 70 7.68 -5.33 0.57
CA ARG A 70 6.98 -6.57 0.90
C ARG A 70 7.50 -7.70 0.02
N ALA A 71 7.85 -8.82 0.65
CA ALA A 71 8.17 -10.04 -0.07
C ALA A 71 6.86 -10.71 -0.53
N VAL A 72 6.81 -11.06 -1.81
CA VAL A 72 5.75 -11.86 -2.45
C VAL A 72 6.40 -13.04 -3.18
N PRO A 73 5.64 -14.08 -3.57
CA PRO A 73 6.23 -15.25 -4.26
C PRO A 73 7.06 -14.89 -5.50
N GLN A 74 6.68 -13.84 -6.22
CA GLN A 74 7.37 -13.36 -7.42
C GLN A 74 8.66 -12.59 -7.12
N GLY A 75 8.85 -12.09 -5.89
CA GLY A 75 10.03 -11.32 -5.50
C GLY A 75 9.72 -10.18 -4.52
N MET A 76 10.59 -9.17 -4.47
CA MET A 76 10.44 -8.04 -3.57
C MET A 76 9.72 -6.88 -4.27
N VAL A 77 8.59 -6.46 -3.69
CA VAL A 77 7.87 -5.24 -4.10
C VAL A 77 8.33 -4.09 -3.21
N ARG A 78 8.59 -2.92 -3.79
CA ARG A 78 8.95 -1.71 -3.04
C ARG A 78 8.05 -0.55 -3.43
N SER A 79 7.76 0.29 -2.45
CA SER A 79 6.97 1.51 -2.59
C SER A 79 7.57 2.58 -1.70
N SER A 80 7.99 3.69 -2.28
CA SER A 80 8.54 4.82 -1.55
C SER A 80 7.99 6.12 -2.12
N TRP A 81 7.24 6.87 -1.33
CA TRP A 81 6.63 8.12 -1.77
C TRP A 81 6.99 9.29 -0.85
N ALA A 82 6.97 10.48 -1.42
CA ALA A 82 7.21 11.73 -0.72
C ALA A 82 6.38 12.87 -1.32
N ILE A 83 5.96 13.79 -0.47
CA ILE A 83 5.21 14.99 -0.79
C ILE A 83 6.15 16.18 -0.57
N GLY A 84 6.63 16.78 -1.66
CA GLY A 84 7.46 17.98 -1.64
C GLY A 84 6.83 19.09 -2.48
N ALA A 85 7.66 19.75 -3.29
CA ALA A 85 7.18 20.66 -4.34
C ALA A 85 6.36 19.92 -5.41
N LEU A 86 6.71 18.65 -5.64
CA LEU A 86 5.96 17.69 -6.43
C LEU A 86 5.77 16.44 -5.58
N PHE A 87 4.72 15.68 -5.89
CA PHE A 87 4.58 14.33 -5.38
C PHE A 87 5.53 13.39 -6.15
N MET A 88 6.24 12.53 -5.43
CA MET A 88 7.17 11.54 -5.97
C MET A 88 6.83 10.15 -5.44
N HIS A 89 6.84 9.14 -6.29
CA HIS A 89 6.56 7.74 -5.93
C HIS A 89 7.42 6.77 -6.71
N ASN A 90 8.42 6.20 -6.04
CA ASN A 90 9.28 5.15 -6.56
C ASN A 90 8.66 3.79 -6.28
N VAL A 91 8.50 3.00 -7.34
CA VAL A 91 7.85 1.70 -7.30
C VAL A 91 8.76 0.64 -7.94
N THR A 92 8.93 -0.49 -7.25
CA THR A 92 9.61 -1.66 -7.81
C THR A 92 8.63 -2.82 -7.89
N VAL A 93 8.42 -3.32 -9.11
CA VAL A 93 7.60 -4.50 -9.39
C VAL A 93 8.53 -5.66 -9.76
N PRO A 94 8.48 -6.80 -9.04
CA PRO A 94 9.38 -7.93 -9.28
C PRO A 94 9.11 -8.60 -10.64
N GLY A 95 10.10 -9.36 -11.13
CA GLY A 95 10.02 -10.10 -12.39
C GLY A 95 8.80 -11.02 -12.47
N ASN A 96 8.17 -11.10 -13.65
CA ASN A 96 6.97 -11.90 -13.92
C ASN A 96 5.73 -11.50 -13.11
N ALA A 97 5.66 -10.26 -12.63
CA ALA A 97 4.45 -9.70 -12.02
C ALA A 97 3.97 -8.46 -12.79
N ALA A 98 2.69 -8.17 -12.68
CA ALA A 98 2.10 -6.89 -13.06
C ALA A 98 1.49 -6.23 -11.80
N ALA A 99 1.47 -4.91 -11.79
CA ALA A 99 0.93 -4.14 -10.67
C ALA A 99 -0.02 -3.04 -11.13
N ARG A 100 -1.05 -2.81 -10.31
CA ARG A 100 -1.89 -1.62 -10.36
C ARG A 100 -1.28 -0.57 -9.44
N VAL A 101 -0.78 0.52 -10.01
CA VAL A 101 -0.19 1.63 -9.26
C VAL A 101 -1.20 2.78 -9.21
N LEU A 102 -1.44 3.30 -8.00
CA LEU A 102 -2.35 4.42 -7.79
C LEU A 102 -1.54 5.67 -7.45
N ILE A 103 -1.51 6.61 -8.38
CA ILE A 103 -0.80 7.88 -8.25
C ILE A 103 -1.79 9.00 -7.94
N PRO A 104 -1.65 9.76 -6.85
CA PRO A 104 -2.50 10.89 -6.57
C PRO A 104 -2.29 11.96 -7.65
N ALA A 105 -3.35 12.29 -8.39
CA ALA A 105 -3.34 13.27 -9.47
C ALA A 105 -4.77 13.62 -9.90
N THR A 106 -4.94 14.78 -10.55
CA THR A 106 -6.21 15.24 -11.11
C THR A 106 -6.54 14.59 -12.45
N SER A 107 -5.53 14.32 -13.27
CA SER A 107 -5.68 13.67 -14.56
C SER A 107 -4.45 12.80 -14.89
N ALA A 108 -4.60 11.84 -15.79
CA ALA A 108 -3.47 11.03 -16.26
C ALA A 108 -2.39 11.86 -16.97
N ALA A 109 -2.75 13.01 -17.56
CA ALA A 109 -1.82 13.92 -18.23
C ALA A 109 -0.88 14.65 -17.23
N ASP A 110 -1.27 14.72 -15.96
CA ASP A 110 -0.48 15.33 -14.88
C ASP A 110 0.55 14.36 -14.29
N VAL A 111 0.44 13.07 -14.62
CA VAL A 111 1.37 12.04 -14.14
C VAL A 111 2.56 11.93 -15.09
N ARG A 112 3.75 11.85 -14.50
CA ARG A 112 5.02 11.69 -15.22
C ARG A 112 5.73 10.43 -14.73
N GLU A 113 6.45 9.78 -15.62
CA GLU A 113 7.37 8.67 -15.34
C GLU A 113 8.78 9.11 -15.76
N GLY A 114 9.75 9.06 -14.84
CA GLY A 114 11.11 9.52 -15.12
C GLY A 114 11.22 10.99 -15.52
N GLY A 115 10.21 11.82 -15.20
CA GLY A 115 10.09 13.21 -15.63
C GLY A 115 9.47 13.41 -17.03
N GLN A 116 9.14 12.34 -17.74
CA GLN A 116 8.47 12.35 -19.05
C GLN A 116 6.97 12.08 -18.91
N PRO A 117 6.13 12.43 -19.90
CA PRO A 117 4.76 11.92 -19.97
C PRO A 117 4.73 10.38 -19.89
N LEU A 118 3.62 9.82 -19.40
CA LEU A 118 3.42 8.37 -19.37
C LEU A 118 3.71 7.74 -20.75
N SER A 119 4.55 6.71 -20.77
CA SER A 119 4.84 5.95 -21.98
C SER A 119 3.62 5.11 -22.40
N HIS A 120 3.60 4.67 -23.66
CA HIS A 120 2.57 3.78 -24.17
C HIS A 120 2.57 2.39 -23.51
N ASP A 121 3.66 2.01 -22.83
CA ASP A 121 3.79 0.74 -22.11
C ASP A 121 3.04 0.75 -20.77
N ILE A 122 2.61 1.92 -20.29
CA ILE A 122 1.87 2.11 -19.05
C ILE A 122 0.39 2.27 -19.39
N GLU A 123 -0.43 1.30 -19.00
CA GLU A 123 -1.87 1.31 -19.27
C GLU A 123 -2.58 2.24 -18.28
N VAL A 124 -3.40 3.19 -18.75
CA VAL A 124 -4.26 3.98 -17.88
C VAL A 124 -5.58 3.22 -17.67
N LEU A 125 -5.73 2.63 -16.48
CA LEU A 125 -6.87 1.77 -16.14
C LEU A 125 -8.11 2.58 -15.73
N GLY A 126 -7.91 3.81 -15.24
CA GLY A 126 -9.00 4.69 -14.82
C GLY A 126 -8.59 5.67 -13.73
N ALA A 127 -9.57 6.12 -12.95
CA ALA A 127 -9.38 7.01 -11.81
C ALA A 127 -10.29 6.60 -10.65
N LYS A 128 -9.83 6.81 -9.42
CA LYS A 128 -10.54 6.45 -8.20
C LYS A 128 -10.30 7.43 -7.08
N ALA A 129 -11.37 7.83 -6.40
CA ALA A 129 -11.29 8.66 -5.21
C ALA A 129 -11.28 7.79 -3.95
N ILE A 130 -10.31 8.01 -3.06
CA ILE A 130 -10.18 7.31 -1.78
C ILE A 130 -9.92 8.35 -0.69
N ASN A 131 -10.78 8.43 0.32
CA ASN A 131 -10.66 9.36 1.45
C ASN A 131 -10.44 10.83 1.03
N GLY A 132 -11.11 11.26 -0.04
CA GLY A 132 -11.00 12.63 -0.57
C GLY A 132 -9.76 12.90 -1.44
N VAL A 133 -8.92 11.89 -1.68
CA VAL A 133 -7.79 11.98 -2.61
C VAL A 133 -8.15 11.27 -3.91
N ASN A 134 -7.98 11.96 -5.04
CA ASN A 134 -8.14 11.39 -6.37
C ASN A 134 -6.84 10.71 -6.81
N TYR A 135 -6.97 9.47 -7.26
CA TYR A 135 -5.87 8.67 -7.80
C TYR A 135 -6.14 8.32 -9.25
N ILE A 136 -5.08 8.32 -10.06
CA ILE A 136 -5.06 7.72 -11.39
C ILE A 136 -4.54 6.30 -11.25
N GLU A 137 -5.28 5.34 -11.79
CA GLU A 137 -4.93 3.92 -11.79
C GLU A 137 -4.10 3.60 -13.04
N LEU A 138 -2.89 3.09 -12.81
CA LEU A 138 -1.94 2.71 -13.86
C LEU A 138 -1.65 1.22 -13.79
N GLY A 139 -1.71 0.54 -14.92
CA GLY A 139 -1.25 -0.83 -15.11
C GLY A 139 0.21 -0.82 -15.56
N VAL A 140 1.07 -1.49 -14.81
CA VAL A 140 2.51 -1.59 -15.13
C VAL A 140 2.98 -3.03 -15.07
N ALA A 141 3.96 -3.34 -15.92
CA ALA A 141 4.67 -4.61 -15.90
C ALA A 141 5.77 -4.63 -14.82
N ALA A 142 6.58 -5.69 -14.82
CA ALA A 142 7.76 -5.78 -13.99
C ALA A 142 8.78 -4.70 -14.36
N GLY A 143 9.34 -4.02 -13.36
CA GLY A 143 10.27 -2.91 -13.60
C GLY A 143 10.45 -2.00 -12.39
N GLU A 144 11.27 -0.98 -12.58
CA GLU A 144 11.45 0.13 -11.65
C GLU A 144 10.87 1.38 -12.28
N TYR A 145 10.02 2.08 -11.53
CA TYR A 145 9.30 3.26 -12.01
C TYR A 145 9.48 4.41 -11.03
N ALA A 146 9.73 5.60 -11.57
CA ALA A 146 9.80 6.84 -10.82
C ALA A 146 8.63 7.74 -11.24
N PHE A 147 7.50 7.59 -10.55
CA PHE A 147 6.32 8.39 -10.82
C PHE A 147 6.38 9.75 -10.12
N SER A 148 5.82 10.76 -10.77
CA SER A 148 5.62 12.07 -10.15
C SER A 148 4.34 12.72 -10.65
N SER A 149 3.79 13.62 -9.82
CA SER A 149 2.62 14.41 -10.18
C SER A 149 2.66 15.78 -9.50
N GLY A 150 1.87 16.72 -10.01
CA GLY A 150 1.65 18.03 -9.38
C GLY A 150 0.76 17.98 -8.13
N TRP A 151 0.45 16.80 -7.60
CA TRP A 151 -0.41 16.68 -6.44
C TRP A 151 0.26 17.31 -5.21
N VAL A 152 -0.52 18.13 -4.53
CA VAL A 152 -0.14 18.76 -3.26
C VAL A 152 -1.20 18.48 -2.23
N ARG A 153 -0.77 18.35 -0.98
CA ARG A 153 -1.69 18.22 0.15
C ARG A 153 -2.47 19.53 0.30
N HIS A 154 -3.76 19.50 0.04
CA HIS A 154 -4.64 20.59 0.44
C HIS A 154 -4.73 20.59 1.96
N ALA A 155 -4.53 21.76 2.58
CA ALA A 155 -4.78 21.91 4.01
C ALA A 155 -6.26 21.61 4.25
N THR A 156 -6.56 20.49 4.93
CA THR A 156 -7.88 20.28 5.47
C THR A 156 -8.08 21.34 6.55
N SER A 157 -8.99 22.28 6.33
CA SER A 157 -9.47 23.15 7.39
C SER A 157 -9.90 22.24 8.54
N GLY A 158 -9.15 22.32 9.65
CA GLY A 158 -9.37 21.48 10.81
C GLY A 158 -10.83 21.56 11.25
N TRP A 159 -11.32 20.43 11.78
CA TRP A 159 -12.61 20.37 12.43
C TRP A 159 -12.62 21.45 13.53
N ALA A 160 -13.41 22.49 13.32
CA ALA A 160 -13.80 23.47 14.32
C ALA A 160 -15.06 22.98 15.04
#